data_AF-A0A927WPG6-F1
#
_entry.id   AF-A0A927WPG6-F1
#
_cell.length_a   1.000
_cell.length_b   1.000
_cell.length_c   1.000
_cell.angle_alpha   90.00
_cell.angle_beta   90.00
_cell.angle_gamma   90.00
#
_symmetry.space_group_name_H-M   'P 1'
#
loop_
_entity.id
_entity.type
_entity.pdbx_description
1 polymer ?
#
loop_
_entity_poly.entity_id
_entity_poly.type
_entity_poly.pdbx_seq_one_letter_code
_entity_poly.pdbx_strand_id
1 'polypeptide(L)' 'MQLPVLLIEVDGVAYHQEGTKQAERDKMKNSILEKYQLPLLRLRTDGSEEREKIVQVLRRNENK' A
#
# COMPACT_ATOMS: atom_id res chain seq x y z
N MET A 1 -5.17 20.46 9.13
CA MET A 1 -5.45 19.31 8.24
C MET A 1 -4.89 18.07 8.88
N GLN A 2 -5.68 17.01 9.03
CA GLN A 2 -5.16 15.69 9.41
C GLN A 2 -4.80 14.92 8.14
N LEU A 3 -3.61 14.34 8.10
CA LEU A 3 -3.19 13.44 7.02
C LEU A 3 -3.51 11.99 7.44
N PRO A 4 -3.86 11.12 6.48
CA PRO A 4 -4.06 9.70 6.77
C PRO A 4 -2.75 9.07 7.27
N VAL A 5 -2.84 8.15 8.22
CA VAL A 5 -1.67 7.46 8.80
C VAL A 5 -1.22 6.26 8.00
N LEU A 6 -2.09 5.70 7.15
CA LEU A 6 -1.82 4.49 6.37
C LEU A 6 -2.81 4.41 5.20
N LEU A 7 -2.31 4.13 4.00
CA LEU A 7 -3.12 3.68 2.87
C LEU A 7 -3.04 2.15 2.76
N ILE A 8 -4.17 1.52 2.42
CA ILE A 8 -4.26 0.09 2.17
C ILE A 8 -4.81 -0.11 0.76
N GLU A 9 -4.15 -0.95 -0.02
CA GLU A 9 -4.57 -1.38 -1.35
C GLU A 9 -4.74 -2.90 -1.37
N VAL A 10 -5.80 -3.39 -2.00
CA VAL A 10 -6.09 -4.82 -2.14
C VAL A 10 -5.90 -5.22 -3.60
N ASP A 11 -4.91 -6.08 -3.83
CA ASP A 11 -4.42 -6.43 -5.16
C ASP A 11 -4.90 -7.82 -5.61
N GLY A 12 -5.44 -7.87 -6.82
CA GLY A 12 -5.81 -9.10 -7.50
C GLY A 12 -4.59 -9.84 -8.05
N VAL A 13 -4.50 -11.16 -7.82
CA VAL A 13 -3.38 -12.01 -8.29
C VAL A 13 -3.15 -11.92 -9.81
N ALA A 14 -4.23 -11.78 -10.58
CA ALA A 14 -4.18 -11.75 -12.03
C ALA A 14 -3.63 -10.44 -12.62
N TYR A 15 -3.31 -9.44 -11.81
CA TYR A 15 -3.13 -8.05 -12.27
C TYR A 15 -1.73 -7.46 -12.05
N HIS A 16 -0.73 -8.26 -11.64
CA HIS A 16 0.67 -7.80 -11.51
C HIS A 16 1.56 -8.34 -12.63
N GLN A 17 1.38 -7.80 -13.83
CA GLN A 17 2.35 -8.01 -14.91
C GLN A 17 3.11 -6.71 -15.19
N GLU A 18 4.44 -6.79 -15.21
CA GLU A 18 5.29 -5.68 -15.64
C GLU A 18 4.96 -5.27 -17.07
N GLY A 19 5.06 -3.97 -17.38
CA GLY A 19 4.72 -3.42 -18.70
C GLY A 19 3.23 -3.20 -18.95
N THR A 20 2.35 -3.51 -17.99
CA THR A 20 0.91 -3.18 -18.09
C THR A 20 0.65 -1.71 -17.76
N LYS A 21 -0.49 -1.17 -18.23
CA LYS A 21 -0.98 0.15 -17.80
C LYS A 21 -1.16 0.25 -16.28
N GLN A 22 -1.42 -0.88 -15.61
CA GLN A 22 -1.54 -0.92 -14.15
C GLN A 22 -0.18 -0.68 -13.49
N ALA A 23 0.89 -1.31 -13.98
CA ALA A 23 2.25 -1.09 -13.47
C ALA A 23 2.67 0.39 -13.58
N GLU A 24 2.32 1.07 -14.67
CA GLU A 24 2.58 2.50 -14.83
C GLU A 24 1.78 3.36 -13.84
N ARG A 25 0.51 3.03 -13.60
CA ARG A 25 -0.32 3.68 -12.58
C ARG A 25 0.22 3.46 -11.17
N ASP A 26 0.69 2.27 -10.86
CA ASP A 26 1.26 1.95 -9.55
C ASP A 26 2.57 2.67 -9.31
N LYS A 27 3.43 2.82 -10.34
CA LYS A 27 4.63 3.67 -10.25
C LYS A 27 4.27 5.11 -9.92
N MET A 28 3.27 5.68 -10.62
CA MET A 28 2.81 7.03 -10.35
C MET A 28 2.25 7.18 -8.93
N LYS A 29 1.39 6.24 -8.50
CA LYS A 29 0.82 6.19 -7.16
C LYS A 29 1.92 6.13 -6.09
N ASN A 30 2.90 5.24 -6.26
CA ASN A 30 4.05 5.11 -5.35
C ASN A 30 4.81 6.43 -5.24
N SER A 31 5.13 7.08 -6.37
CA SER A 31 5.86 8.36 -6.37
C SER A 31 5.08 9.48 -5.67
N ILE A 32 3.75 9.52 -5.81
CA ILE A 32 2.91 10.50 -5.12
C ILE A 32 2.96 10.24 -3.61
N LEU A 33 2.71 9.01 -3.17
CA LEU A 33 2.66 8.67 -1.74
C LEU A 33 4.00 8.86 -1.04
N GLU A 34 5.10 8.57 -1.71
CA GLU A 34 6.46 8.80 -1.21
C GLU A 34 6.72 10.29 -0.94
N LYS A 35 6.30 11.19 -1.84
CA LYS A 35 6.44 12.65 -1.66
C LYS A 35 5.69 13.17 -0.43
N TYR A 36 4.54 12.58 -0.11
CA TYR A 36 3.77 12.91 1.08
C TYR A 36 4.16 12.09 2.31
N GLN A 37 5.18 11.22 2.20
CA GLN A 37 5.63 10.31 3.26
C GLN A 37 4.49 9.43 3.81
N LEU A 38 3.49 9.13 2.97
CA LEU A 38 2.35 8.32 3.34
C LEU A 38 2.69 6.85 3.12
N PRO A 39 2.65 6.00 4.16
CA PRO A 39 2.91 4.59 4.00
C PRO A 39 1.75 3.91 3.25
N LEU A 40 2.11 2.99 2.35
CA LEU A 40 1.18 2.16 1.59
C LEU A 40 1.40 0.68 1.93
N LEU A 41 0.35 0.01 2.39
CA LEU A 41 0.29 -1.44 2.57
C LEU A 41 -0.50 -2.07 1.43
N ARG A 42 0.13 -2.98 0.68
CA ARG A 42 -0.55 -3.80 -0.34
C ARG A 42 -0.86 -5.18 0.22
N LEU A 43 -2.13 -5.57 0.12
CA LEU A 43 -2.64 -6.87 0.55
C LEU A 43 -3.08 -7.63 -0.69
N ARG A 44 -2.63 -8.88 -0.83
CA ARG A 44 -3.07 -9.72 -1.95
C ARG A 44 -4.41 -10.36 -1.62
N THR A 45 -5.24 -10.51 -2.65
CA THR A 45 -6.53 -11.21 -2.57
C THR A 45 -6.43 -12.70 -2.25
N ASP A 46 -5.29 -13.32 -2.53
CA ASP A 46 -4.94 -14.71 -2.16
C ASP A 46 -4.02 -14.79 -0.93
N GLY A 47 -3.90 -13.68 -0.20
CA GLY A 47 -3.11 -13.58 1.01
C GLY A 47 -3.82 -14.15 2.25
N SER A 48 -3.11 -14.05 3.36
CA SER A 48 -3.66 -14.21 4.71
C SER A 48 -2.93 -13.24 5.65
N GLU A 49 -3.39 -13.16 6.90
CA GLU A 49 -2.77 -12.35 7.97
C GLU A 49 -2.90 -10.84 7.74
N GLU A 50 -3.97 -10.41 7.06
CA GLU A 50 -4.25 -9.00 6.75
C GLU A 50 -4.30 -8.17 8.03
N ARG A 51 -4.97 -8.69 9.06
CA ARG A 51 -5.12 -8.03 10.36
C ARG A 51 -3.76 -7.77 11.00
N GLU A 52 -2.92 -8.80 11.07
CA GLU A 52 -1.59 -8.75 11.67
C GLU A 52 -0.72 -7.73 10.94
N LYS A 53 -0.72 -7.75 9.60
CA LYS A 53 0.01 -6.80 8.74
C LYS A 53 -0.45 -5.36 8.98
N ILE A 54 -1.76 -5.11 9.05
CA ILE A 54 -2.31 -3.78 9.31
C ILE A 54 -1.88 -3.29 10.70
N VAL A 55 -2.05 -4.11 11.74
CA VAL A 55 -1.68 -3.75 13.12
C VAL A 55 -0.19 -3.47 13.23
N GLN A 56 0.66 -4.27 12.57
CA GLN A 56 2.11 -4.07 12.59
C GLN A 56 2.50 -2.71 11.97
N VAL A 57 1.89 -2.34 10.84
CA VAL A 57 2.19 -1.05 10.18
C VAL A 57 1.68 0.12 11.02
N LEU A 58 0.46 0.03 11.59
CA LEU A 58 -0.06 1.06 12.47
C LEU A 58 0.83 1.28 13.69
N ARG A 59 1.24 0.21 14.37
CA ARG A 59 2.18 0.30 15.51
C ARG A 59 3.52 0.93 15.12
N ARG A 60 4.05 0.61 13.94
CA ARG A 60 5.29 1.23 13.45
C ARG A 60 5.14 2.74 13.26
N ASN A 61 3.97 3.21 12.84
CA ASN A 61 3.69 4.63 12.64
C ASN A 61 3.45 5.38 13.96
N GLU A 62 2.96 4.71 15.01
CA GLU A 62 2.86 5.32 16.35
C GLU A 62 4.23 5.63 16.97
N ASN A 63 5.30 4.98 16.51
CA ASN A 63 6.67 5.13 17.02
C ASN A 63 7.57 6.01 16.14
N LYS A 64 7.00 6.71 15.15
CA LYS A 64 7.68 7.70 14.30
C LYS A 64 7.38 9.11 14.79
#